data_AF-A0A1D6IRW9-F1
#
_entry.id   AF-A0A1D6IRW9-F1
#
_cell.length_a   1.000
_cell.length_b   1.000
_cell.length_c   1.000
_cell.angle_alpha   90.00
_cell.angle_beta   90.00
_cell.angle_gamma   90.00
#
_symmetry.space_group_name_H-M   'P 1'
#
loop_
_entity.id
_entity.type
_entity.pdbx_description
1 polymer ?
#
loop_
_entity_poly.entity_id
_entity_poly.type
_entity_poly.pdbx_seq_one_letter_code
_entity_poly.pdbx_strand_id
1 'polypeptide(L)'
;MKPFHAAMSRARNLLPQNRRLISKMNELKAILTEAQQLRDLLGLPHGNTVEWPAAAPTSVPTTTSLPTSKVFGRDRDRDRIVDFLLGKTTTAEASSAKYSGLAIVGLGGMGKSTLAQYVYNDKRIEECFDIRMWVCISRKLDVHRHTREIIESAKKGECPRVDNLDTLQCKLRDILQESQKFLLVLDDVWFEKSHNETEWELFLAPLVSKQSGSKVLVTSRSKTLPAAICCEQEHVIHLKNMDDTEFLALFKHHAFSGAEIKDQVLRTKLEDTAVEIAKRLGQCPLAAKVLGSRLCRKKDIAEWKAALKIGDLSDPFTSLLWSYEKLDPRLQRCFLYCSLFPKGHRYESNELVHLWVAEGFVGSCNLSRRTLEEVGMDYFNDMVSVSFFQLVFHIYCDSYYVMHESLSREDCFRLEDDNVTEIPCTVRHLSIHVHSMQKHKQIICKLHHLRTIICIDPLMDGPSDIFDGMLRNQRKLRVLSLSFYNSKNLPESIGELKHLRYLNLIRTLVSELPRSLCTLYHLQLLWLNHMVENLPDKLCNLRKLRHLGAYSSYTHDFVS
;
A
#
# COMPACT_ATOMS: atom_id res chain seq x y z
N MET A 1 3.04 -51.21 -30.62
CA MET A 1 3.45 -50.53 -29.36
C MET A 1 2.47 -49.47 -28.82
N LYS A 2 1.70 -48.73 -29.65
CA LYS A 2 0.66 -47.77 -29.17
C LYS A 2 -0.44 -48.38 -28.24
N PRO A 3 -0.94 -49.61 -28.47
CA PRO A 3 -1.97 -50.20 -27.58
C PRO A 3 -1.43 -50.49 -26.18
N PHE A 4 -0.15 -50.85 -26.08
CA PHE A 4 0.52 -51.20 -24.83
C PHE A 4 0.74 -49.96 -23.93
N HIS A 5 1.06 -48.81 -24.52
CA HIS A 5 1.14 -47.54 -23.81
C HIS A 5 -0.21 -47.05 -23.28
N ALA A 6 -1.30 -47.23 -24.04
CA ALA A 6 -2.66 -46.89 -23.60
C ALA A 6 -3.14 -47.83 -22.48
N ALA A 7 -2.80 -49.12 -22.56
CA ALA A 7 -3.09 -50.10 -21.52
C ALA A 7 -2.29 -49.82 -20.22
N MET A 8 -1.00 -49.48 -20.33
CA MET A 8 -0.17 -49.05 -19.18
C MET A 8 -0.63 -47.73 -18.56
N SER A 9 -1.10 -46.78 -19.37
CA SER A 9 -1.72 -45.52 -18.91
C SER A 9 -3.00 -45.80 -18.10
N ARG A 10 -3.87 -46.68 -18.61
CA ARG A 10 -5.09 -47.12 -17.90
C ARG A 10 -4.77 -47.92 -16.63
N ALA A 11 -3.73 -48.75 -16.66
CA ALA A 11 -3.27 -49.50 -15.48
C ALA A 11 -2.69 -48.58 -14.39
N ARG A 12 -1.93 -47.53 -14.76
CA ARG A 12 -1.46 -46.50 -13.83
C ARG A 12 -2.62 -45.74 -13.18
N ASN A 13 -3.73 -45.52 -13.88
CA ASN A 13 -4.92 -44.89 -13.32
C ASN A 13 -5.63 -45.75 -12.25
N LEU A 14 -5.31 -47.04 -12.15
CA LEU A 14 -5.85 -47.94 -11.13
C LEU A 14 -5.10 -47.85 -9.78
N LEU A 15 -3.96 -47.16 -9.71
CA LEU A 15 -3.26 -46.89 -8.45
C LEU A 15 -4.17 -46.07 -7.51
N PRO A 16 -4.23 -46.38 -6.20
CA PRO A 16 -5.16 -45.72 -5.27
C PRO A 16 -5.07 -44.19 -5.26
N GLN A 17 -3.86 -43.63 -5.38
CA GLN A 17 -3.63 -42.18 -5.46
C GLN A 17 -4.20 -41.56 -6.75
N ASN A 18 -4.10 -42.28 -7.87
CA ASN A 18 -4.61 -41.83 -9.17
C ASN A 18 -6.13 -41.94 -9.25
N ARG A 19 -6.74 -42.97 -8.63
CA ARG A 19 -8.21 -43.05 -8.48
C ARG A 19 -8.77 -41.85 -7.71
N ARG A 20 -8.11 -41.43 -6.63
CA ARG A 20 -8.52 -40.25 -5.85
C ARG A 20 -8.40 -38.95 -6.66
N LEU A 21 -7.32 -38.79 -7.43
CA LEU A 21 -7.13 -37.64 -8.31
C LEU A 21 -8.16 -37.60 -9.44
N ILE A 22 -8.45 -38.74 -10.07
CA ILE A 22 -9.46 -38.86 -11.13
C ILE A 22 -10.85 -38.56 -10.57
N SER A 23 -11.18 -39.06 -9.38
CA SER A 23 -12.43 -38.75 -8.68
C SER A 23 -12.58 -37.25 -8.45
N LYS A 24 -11.55 -36.59 -7.89
CA LYS A 24 -11.56 -35.14 -7.68
C LYS A 24 -11.64 -34.34 -8.98
N MET A 25 -11.00 -34.82 -10.04
CA MET A 25 -11.06 -34.18 -11.36
C MET A 25 -12.46 -34.30 -11.97
N ASN A 26 -13.14 -35.43 -11.79
CA ASN A 26 -14.51 -35.61 -12.23
C ASN A 26 -15.49 -34.77 -11.41
N GLU A 27 -15.29 -34.67 -10.10
CA GLU A 27 -16.04 -33.78 -9.21
C GLU A 27 -15.88 -32.31 -9.63
N LEU A 28 -14.65 -31.86 -9.91
CA LEU A 28 -14.40 -30.51 -10.44
C LEU A 28 -15.08 -30.29 -11.80
N LYS A 29 -15.09 -31.28 -12.69
CA LYS A 29 -15.81 -31.18 -13.96
C LYS A 29 -17.32 -31.04 -13.75
N ALA A 30 -17.89 -31.84 -12.84
CA ALA A 30 -19.32 -31.76 -12.49
C ALA A 30 -19.67 -30.37 -11.94
N ILE A 31 -18.90 -29.87 -10.97
CA ILE A 31 -19.08 -28.50 -10.42
C ILE A 31 -18.97 -27.45 -11.53
N LEU A 32 -18.04 -27.60 -12.47
CA LEU A 32 -17.86 -26.65 -13.57
C LEU A 32 -19.05 -26.67 -14.54
N THR A 33 -19.63 -27.85 -14.78
CA THR A 33 -20.85 -28.02 -15.58
C THR A 33 -22.07 -27.43 -14.88
N GLU A 34 -22.24 -27.66 -13.58
CA GLU A 34 -23.33 -27.07 -12.79
C GLU A 34 -23.22 -25.54 -12.72
N ALA A 35 -22.01 -25.01 -12.54
CA ALA A 35 -21.77 -23.56 -12.56
C ALA A 35 -22.08 -22.93 -13.93
N GLN A 36 -21.80 -23.63 -15.03
CA GLN A 36 -22.19 -23.21 -16.38
C GLN A 36 -23.72 -23.19 -16.54
N GLN A 37 -24.41 -24.25 -16.10
CA GLN A 37 -25.87 -24.32 -16.14
C GLN A 37 -26.53 -23.22 -15.30
N LEU A 38 -26.02 -22.97 -14.09
CA LEU A 38 -26.51 -21.89 -13.22
C LEU A 38 -26.33 -20.52 -13.88
N ARG A 39 -25.17 -20.27 -14.48
CA ARG A 39 -24.88 -19.02 -15.19
C ARG A 39 -25.82 -18.81 -16.38
N ASP A 40 -26.06 -19.86 -17.16
CA ASP A 40 -26.95 -19.80 -18.33
C ASP A 40 -28.41 -19.57 -17.89
N LEU A 41 -28.83 -20.14 -16.75
CA LEU A 41 -30.15 -19.93 -16.15
C LEU A 41 -30.34 -18.52 -15.57
N LEU A 42 -29.26 -17.90 -15.10
CA LEU A 42 -29.22 -16.50 -14.63
C LEU A 42 -29.10 -15.47 -15.76
N GLY A 43 -28.99 -15.90 -17.02
CA GLY A 43 -28.88 -15.00 -18.18
C GLY A 43 -27.60 -14.14 -18.18
N LEU A 44 -26.57 -14.54 -17.45
CA LEU A 44 -25.33 -13.77 -17.34
C LEU A 44 -24.58 -13.78 -18.68
N PRO A 45 -24.17 -12.61 -19.22
CA PRO A 45 -23.45 -12.55 -20.49
C PRO A 45 -22.13 -13.33 -20.42
N HIS A 46 -21.66 -13.80 -21.57
CA HIS A 46 -20.34 -14.43 -21.71
C HIS A 46 -19.24 -13.36 -21.57
N GLY A 47 -19.01 -12.88 -20.35
CA GLY A 47 -18.05 -11.81 -20.04
C GLY A 47 -18.07 -11.44 -18.55
N ASN A 48 -16.91 -11.06 -18.01
CA ASN A 48 -16.69 -10.71 -16.59
C ASN A 48 -17.32 -9.35 -16.20
N THR A 49 -18.61 -9.16 -16.42
CA THR A 49 -19.33 -7.97 -15.93
C THR A 49 -20.43 -8.44 -14.99
N VAL A 50 -20.03 -8.71 -13.75
CA VAL A 50 -20.95 -8.77 -12.62
C VAL A 50 -20.94 -7.38 -12.01
N GLU A 51 -22.06 -6.67 -12.10
CA GLU A 51 -22.30 -5.48 -11.28
C GLU A 51 -22.36 -5.93 -9.82
N TRP A 52 -21.30 -5.61 -9.07
CA TRP A 52 -21.26 -5.84 -7.64
C TRP A 52 -21.96 -4.67 -6.93
N PRO A 53 -22.88 -4.93 -5.98
CA PRO A 53 -23.30 -3.91 -5.05
C PRO A 53 -22.18 -3.75 -4.00
N ALA A 54 -21.22 -2.88 -4.30
CA ALA A 54 -20.16 -2.50 -3.38
C ALA A 54 -20.49 -1.12 -2.80
N ALA A 55 -20.57 -1.03 -1.46
CA ALA A 55 -20.61 0.24 -0.76
C ALA A 55 -19.48 1.15 -1.28
N ALA A 56 -19.81 2.40 -1.62
CA ALA A 56 -18.87 3.38 -2.16
C ALA A 56 -17.59 3.43 -1.31
N PRO A 57 -16.42 2.99 -1.83
CA PRO A 57 -15.17 3.05 -1.09
C PRO A 57 -14.64 4.49 -1.15
N THR A 58 -14.86 5.26 -0.08
CA THR A 58 -14.50 6.68 0.01
C THR A 58 -13.02 6.91 0.38
N SER A 59 -12.02 6.37 -0.34
CA SER A 59 -10.61 6.54 0.11
C SER A 59 -9.52 6.59 -0.96
N VAL A 60 -8.50 7.42 -0.74
CA VAL A 60 -7.53 8.02 -1.70
C VAL A 60 -6.10 7.66 -1.26
N PRO A 61 -5.12 7.73 -2.17
CA PRO A 61 -3.70 7.52 -1.93
C PRO A 61 -3.11 8.31 -0.76
N THR A 62 -2.18 7.71 -0.02
CA THR A 62 -1.30 8.45 0.91
C THR A 62 -0.18 9.12 0.12
N THR A 63 0.13 10.36 0.47
CA THR A 63 1.20 11.12 -0.15
C THR A 63 2.30 11.48 0.84
N THR A 64 3.47 11.86 0.34
CA THR A 64 4.63 12.21 1.17
C THR A 64 5.00 13.66 0.98
N SER A 65 6.00 14.16 1.69
CA SER A 65 6.49 15.52 1.52
C SER A 65 7.13 15.80 0.16
N LEU A 66 7.37 14.80 -0.69
CA LEU A 66 8.21 14.99 -1.88
C LEU A 66 7.52 15.76 -3.00
N PRO A 67 8.30 16.56 -3.76
CA PRO A 67 7.77 17.37 -4.83
C PRO A 67 7.20 16.48 -5.93
N THR A 68 6.07 16.92 -6.49
CA THR A 68 5.50 16.31 -7.68
C THR A 68 6.19 16.86 -8.92
N SER A 69 6.30 16.05 -9.99
CA SER A 69 7.03 16.44 -11.20
C SER A 69 6.45 17.68 -11.88
N LYS A 70 5.12 17.84 -11.83
CA LYS A 70 4.42 19.01 -12.37
C LYS A 70 3.03 19.13 -11.73
N VAL A 71 2.69 20.35 -11.30
CA VAL A 71 1.35 20.71 -10.82
C VAL A 71 0.71 21.66 -11.84
N PHE A 72 -0.57 21.45 -12.14
CA PHE A 72 -1.33 22.22 -13.13
C PHE A 72 -2.41 23.05 -12.43
N GLY A 73 -2.62 24.29 -12.88
CA GLY A 73 -3.74 25.15 -12.45
C GLY A 73 -3.84 25.50 -10.96
N ARG A 74 -2.78 25.30 -10.16
CA ARG A 74 -2.81 25.48 -8.70
C ARG A 74 -1.89 26.58 -8.15
N ASP A 75 -1.26 27.37 -9.01
CA ASP A 75 -0.34 28.45 -8.58
C ASP A 75 -1.02 29.47 -7.67
N ARG A 76 -2.24 29.89 -8.00
CA ARG A 76 -3.01 30.85 -7.18
C ARG A 76 -3.36 30.28 -5.80
N ASP A 77 -3.77 29.01 -5.76
CA ASP A 77 -4.07 28.32 -4.51
C ASP A 77 -2.80 28.20 -3.65
N ARG A 78 -1.66 27.83 -4.27
CA ARG A 78 -0.34 27.76 -3.62
C ARG A 78 0.04 29.12 -3.02
N ASP A 79 0.02 30.18 -3.82
CA ASP A 79 0.47 31.50 -3.38
C ASP A 79 -0.38 32.04 -2.23
N ARG A 80 -1.70 31.82 -2.29
CA ARG A 80 -2.61 32.17 -1.19
C ARG A 80 -2.27 31.43 0.10
N ILE A 81 -1.99 30.12 0.01
CA ILE A 81 -1.60 29.32 1.18
C ILE A 81 -0.25 29.79 1.72
N VAL A 82 0.73 30.02 0.85
CA VAL A 82 2.06 30.44 1.25
C VAL A 82 2.00 31.80 1.95
N ASP A 83 1.28 32.78 1.39
CA ASP A 83 1.15 34.09 2.02
C ASP A 83 0.48 34.04 3.40
N PHE A 84 -0.48 33.13 3.59
CA PHE A 84 -1.08 32.85 4.90
C PHE A 84 -0.06 32.25 5.89
N LEU A 85 0.67 31.22 5.46
CA LEU A 85 1.67 30.56 6.30
C LEU A 85 2.80 31.50 6.71
N LEU A 86 3.14 32.47 5.86
CA LEU A 86 4.13 33.51 6.12
C LEU A 86 3.59 34.70 6.95
N GLY A 87 2.30 34.72 7.29
CA GLY A 87 1.69 35.75 8.14
C GLY A 87 1.47 37.10 7.45
N LYS A 88 1.49 37.16 6.11
CA LYS A 88 1.31 38.43 5.37
C LYS A 88 -0.13 38.95 5.38
N THR A 89 -1.09 38.09 5.72
CA THR A 89 -2.53 38.35 5.60
C THR A 89 -3.25 38.52 6.95
N THR A 90 -2.55 38.34 8.06
CA THR A 90 -3.14 38.43 9.41
C THR A 90 -2.83 39.77 10.07
N THR A 91 -3.86 40.59 10.27
CA THR A 91 -3.85 41.69 11.24
C THR A 91 -4.12 41.14 12.64
N ALA A 92 -3.25 41.47 13.60
CA ALA A 92 -3.30 41.14 15.03
C ALA A 92 -2.75 39.76 15.46
N GLU A 93 -1.45 39.72 15.74
CA GLU A 93 -0.85 38.73 16.65
C GLU A 93 -1.33 39.00 18.09
N ALA A 94 -2.52 38.48 18.43
CA ALA A 94 -3.06 38.52 19.79
C ALA A 94 -3.66 37.17 20.23
N SER A 95 -3.25 36.06 19.62
CA SER A 95 -3.62 34.73 20.09
C SER A 95 -2.52 34.15 20.97
N SER A 96 -2.87 33.71 22.19
CA SER A 96 -2.00 32.94 23.09
C SER A 96 -1.71 31.51 22.60
N ALA A 97 -2.14 31.16 21.37
CA ALA A 97 -1.99 29.84 20.79
C ALA A 97 -0.54 29.56 20.38
N LYS A 98 -0.06 28.36 20.69
CA LYS A 98 1.32 27.89 20.40
C LYS A 98 1.63 27.81 18.90
N TYR A 99 0.59 27.65 18.07
CA TYR A 99 0.63 27.60 16.62
C TYR A 99 -0.75 27.99 16.06
N SER A 100 -0.84 28.18 14.74
CA SER A 100 -2.13 28.41 14.05
C SER A 100 -2.37 27.36 12.96
N GLY A 101 -3.62 26.95 12.81
CA GLY A 101 -4.05 25.95 11.85
C GLY A 101 -4.54 26.55 10.52
N LEU A 102 -4.25 25.85 9.43
CA LEU A 102 -4.85 26.06 8.09
C LEU A 102 -5.34 24.72 7.56
N ALA A 103 -6.48 24.69 6.87
CA ALA A 103 -7.00 23.46 6.29
C ALA A 103 -7.30 23.58 4.79
N ILE A 104 -6.97 22.53 4.04
CA ILE A 104 -7.36 22.33 2.63
C ILE A 104 -8.44 21.25 2.62
N VAL A 105 -9.67 21.62 2.27
CA VAL A 105 -10.84 20.73 2.30
C VAL A 105 -11.41 20.54 0.90
N GLY A 106 -11.77 19.31 0.54
CA GLY A 106 -12.32 18.99 -0.77
C GLY A 106 -12.54 17.49 -0.98
N LEU A 107 -13.23 17.13 -2.05
CA LEU A 107 -13.59 15.75 -2.38
C LEU A 107 -12.35 14.89 -2.67
N GLY A 108 -12.55 13.57 -2.72
CA GLY A 108 -11.50 12.61 -3.08
C GLY A 108 -10.94 12.86 -4.48
N GLY A 109 -9.64 12.65 -4.69
CA GLY A 109 -9.01 12.80 -6.00
C GLY A 109 -8.75 14.23 -6.49
N MET A 110 -9.21 15.28 -5.77
CA MET A 110 -9.08 16.70 -6.17
C MET A 110 -7.67 17.30 -6.11
N GLY A 111 -6.67 16.55 -5.62
CA GLY A 111 -5.28 17.02 -5.53
C GLY A 111 -4.96 17.85 -4.28
N LYS A 112 -5.71 17.69 -3.17
CA LYS A 112 -5.42 18.37 -1.89
C LYS A 112 -3.99 18.12 -1.41
N SER A 113 -3.60 16.85 -1.37
CA SER A 113 -2.27 16.46 -0.92
C SER A 113 -1.20 16.92 -1.90
N THR A 114 -1.48 16.92 -3.21
CA THR A 114 -0.62 17.52 -4.25
C THR A 114 -0.42 19.02 -4.05
N LEU A 115 -1.47 19.77 -3.67
CA LEU A 115 -1.38 21.18 -3.34
C LEU A 115 -0.57 21.40 -2.05
N ALA A 116 -0.79 20.59 -1.02
CA ALA A 116 -0.01 20.65 0.22
C ALA A 116 1.47 20.34 -0.04
N GLN A 117 1.80 19.36 -0.89
CA GLN A 117 3.17 19.10 -1.35
C GLN A 117 3.75 20.30 -2.09
N TYR A 118 2.95 20.95 -2.93
CA TYR A 118 3.40 22.09 -3.72
C TYR A 118 3.76 23.29 -2.83
N VAL A 119 3.00 23.50 -1.76
CA VAL A 119 3.27 24.51 -0.74
C VAL A 119 4.46 24.12 0.13
N TYR A 120 4.50 22.87 0.61
CA TYR A 120 5.53 22.39 1.53
C TYR A 120 6.95 22.51 0.95
N ASN A 121 7.08 22.33 -0.38
CA ASN A 121 8.33 22.45 -1.11
C ASN A 121 8.57 23.83 -1.74
N ASP A 122 7.76 24.84 -1.42
CA ASP A 122 7.99 26.21 -1.87
C ASP A 122 9.22 26.80 -1.15
N LYS A 123 10.12 27.46 -1.90
CA LYS A 123 11.34 28.05 -1.33
C LYS A 123 11.06 29.03 -0.19
N ARG A 124 9.97 29.80 -0.30
CA ARG A 124 9.59 30.78 0.73
C ARG A 124 9.20 30.09 2.04
N ILE A 125 8.61 28.89 1.95
CA ILE A 125 8.26 28.05 3.11
C ILE A 125 9.52 27.39 3.68
N GLU A 126 10.41 26.89 2.83
CA GLU A 126 11.70 26.34 3.24
C GLU A 126 12.57 27.33 4.01
N GLU A 127 12.60 28.59 3.59
CA GLU A 127 13.36 29.66 4.24
C GLU A 127 12.73 30.14 5.56
N CYS A 128 11.42 29.95 5.75
CA CYS A 128 10.69 30.47 6.91
C CYS A 128 10.63 29.52 8.11
N PHE A 129 10.58 28.20 7.86
CA PHE A 129 10.42 27.19 8.90
C PHE A 129 11.66 26.30 8.99
N ASP A 130 12.37 26.36 10.12
CA ASP A 130 13.60 25.58 10.34
C ASP A 130 13.31 24.09 10.53
N ILE A 131 12.11 23.74 11.01
CA ILE A 131 11.64 22.35 11.04
C ILE A 131 10.35 22.22 10.22
N ARG A 132 10.36 21.32 9.24
CA ARG A 132 9.19 20.98 8.43
C ARG A 132 8.89 19.50 8.57
N MET A 133 7.67 19.16 8.95
CA MET A 133 7.24 17.78 9.23
C MET A 133 6.06 17.40 8.35
N TRP A 134 6.00 16.15 7.90
CA TRP A 134 4.90 15.61 7.11
C TRP A 134 4.48 14.25 7.66
N VAL A 135 3.22 14.16 8.09
CA VAL A 135 2.63 12.92 8.62
C VAL A 135 1.29 12.68 7.94
N CYS A 136 1.06 11.44 7.53
CA CYS A 136 -0.22 11.03 6.96
C CYS A 136 -1.02 10.24 7.99
N ILE A 137 -2.23 10.70 8.30
CA ILE A 137 -3.06 10.10 9.35
C ILE A 137 -3.80 8.88 8.81
N SER A 138 -4.50 9.02 7.68
CA SER A 138 -5.27 7.99 6.97
C SER A 138 -6.08 7.07 7.89
N ARG A 139 -7.36 7.43 8.13
CA ARG A 139 -8.39 6.75 8.95
C ARG A 139 -8.45 7.15 10.43
N LYS A 140 -7.62 6.56 11.28
CA LYS A 140 -7.68 6.76 12.74
C LYS A 140 -6.36 7.30 13.25
N LEU A 141 -6.43 8.26 14.15
CA LEU A 141 -5.28 8.74 14.89
C LEU A 141 -4.76 7.63 15.83
N ASP A 142 -3.48 7.30 15.70
CA ASP A 142 -2.74 6.51 16.67
C ASP A 142 -1.69 7.44 17.25
N VAL A 143 -1.97 7.96 18.44
CA VAL A 143 -1.13 8.98 19.08
C VAL A 143 0.33 8.52 19.17
N HIS A 144 0.58 7.25 19.49
CA HIS A 144 1.93 6.74 19.65
C HIS A 144 2.65 6.60 18.29
N ARG A 145 2.02 5.93 17.31
CA ARG A 145 2.58 5.77 15.96
C ARG A 145 2.80 7.12 15.28
N HIS A 146 1.81 8.00 15.30
CA HIS A 146 1.92 9.30 14.63
C HIS A 146 2.92 10.23 15.33
N THR A 147 3.07 10.18 16.66
CA THR A 147 4.13 10.93 17.35
C THR A 147 5.51 10.46 16.88
N ARG A 148 5.70 9.15 16.71
CA ARG A 148 6.93 8.58 16.16
C ARG A 148 7.20 9.08 14.74
N GLU A 149 6.20 9.07 13.87
CA GLU A 149 6.30 9.58 12.49
C GLU A 149 6.66 11.08 12.46
N ILE A 150 6.12 11.90 13.38
CA ILE A 150 6.51 13.31 13.52
C ILE A 150 8.00 13.42 13.87
N ILE A 151 8.47 12.66 14.86
CA ILE A 151 9.88 12.68 15.28
C ILE A 151 10.80 12.27 14.13
N GLU A 152 10.43 11.21 13.40
CA GLU A 152 11.17 10.75 12.22
C GLU A 152 11.25 11.84 11.15
N SER A 153 10.13 12.52 10.89
CA SER A 153 10.06 13.60 9.93
C SER A 153 10.84 14.84 10.38
N ALA A 154 10.83 15.18 11.67
CA ALA A 154 11.53 16.34 12.23
C ALA A 154 13.05 16.16 12.17
N LYS A 155 13.52 14.95 12.51
CA LYS A 155 14.95 14.61 12.51
C LYS A 155 15.48 14.20 11.14
N LYS A 156 14.59 13.91 10.18
CA LYS A 156 14.93 13.27 8.89
C LYS A 156 15.73 11.97 9.11
N GLY A 157 15.31 11.17 10.09
CA GLY A 157 16.03 9.98 10.53
C GLY A 157 15.16 9.10 11.42
N GLU A 158 15.72 8.00 11.94
CA GLU A 158 14.95 7.07 12.78
C GLU A 158 14.55 7.69 14.12
N CYS A 159 13.33 7.39 14.57
CA CYS A 159 12.92 7.70 15.93
C CYS A 159 13.50 6.65 16.90
N PRO A 160 14.03 7.08 18.07
CA PRO A 160 14.50 6.16 19.10
C PRO A 160 13.46 5.09 19.45
N ARG A 161 13.93 3.87 19.75
CA ARG A 161 13.09 2.76 20.21
C ARG A 161 12.61 3.02 21.64
N VAL A 162 11.50 3.73 21.75
CA VAL A 162 10.83 4.07 22.99
C VAL A 162 9.38 3.62 22.90
N ASP A 163 8.93 2.82 23.85
CA ASP A 163 7.56 2.29 23.87
C ASP A 163 6.62 3.10 24.77
N ASN A 164 7.18 3.89 25.69
CA ASN A 164 6.43 4.76 26.57
C ASN A 164 6.05 6.08 25.87
N LEU A 165 4.75 6.36 25.76
CA LEU A 165 4.24 7.54 25.07
C LEU A 165 4.72 8.87 25.68
N ASP A 166 4.75 8.98 27.01
CA ASP A 166 5.19 10.22 27.68
C ASP A 166 6.66 10.53 27.37
N THR A 167 7.52 9.51 27.39
CA THR A 167 8.94 9.65 27.02
C THR A 167 9.08 10.04 25.54
N LEU A 168 8.25 9.47 24.66
CA LEU A 168 8.24 9.79 23.24
C LEU A 168 7.81 11.25 23.00
N GLN A 169 6.76 11.70 23.68
CA GLN A 169 6.25 13.07 23.59
C GLN A 169 7.21 14.09 24.22
N CYS A 170 7.88 13.75 25.32
CA CYS A 170 8.95 14.57 25.88
C CYS A 170 10.08 14.77 24.86
N LYS A 171 10.51 13.71 24.18
CA LYS A 171 11.51 13.81 23.10
C LYS A 171 11.05 14.70 21.95
N LEU A 172 9.78 14.59 21.52
CA LEU A 172 9.24 15.46 20.48
C LEU A 172 9.26 16.93 20.92
N ARG A 173 8.79 17.20 22.14
CA ARG A 173 8.83 18.54 22.75
C ARG A 173 10.25 19.08 22.80
N ASP A 174 11.21 18.25 23.19
CA ASP A 174 12.62 18.65 23.28
C ASP A 174 13.25 18.97 21.91
N ILE A 175 12.81 18.29 20.85
CA ILE A 175 13.24 18.60 19.47
C ILE A 175 12.66 19.95 19.03
N LEU A 176 11.36 20.17 19.26
CA LEU A 176 10.66 21.33 18.73
C LEU A 176 10.92 22.60 19.56
N GLN A 177 11.12 22.49 20.87
CA GLN A 177 11.46 23.65 21.71
C GLN A 177 12.78 24.32 21.32
N GLU A 178 13.66 23.61 20.61
CA GLU A 178 14.90 24.18 20.10
C GLU A 178 14.71 24.96 18.78
N SER A 179 13.61 24.68 18.06
CA SER A 179 13.28 25.29 16.78
C SER A 179 12.77 26.73 16.93
N GLN A 180 13.02 27.57 15.92
CA GLN A 180 12.43 28.91 15.87
C GLN A 180 10.95 28.81 15.54
N LYS A 181 10.62 28.18 14.41
CA LYS A 181 9.26 27.96 13.89
C LYS A 181 9.18 26.62 13.16
N PHE A 182 8.12 25.86 13.43
CA PHE A 182 7.85 24.64 12.68
C PHE A 182 6.65 24.76 11.75
N LEU A 183 6.66 23.97 10.68
CA LEU A 183 5.49 23.65 9.89
C LEU A 183 5.20 22.15 9.99
N LEU A 184 4.02 21.79 10.47
CA LEU A 184 3.53 20.41 10.47
C LEU A 184 2.44 20.24 9.42
N VAL A 185 2.63 19.33 8.46
CA VAL A 185 1.56 18.92 7.54
C VAL A 185 0.95 17.61 8.03
N LEU A 186 -0.36 17.64 8.25
CA LEU A 186 -1.19 16.47 8.56
C LEU A 186 -2.04 16.14 7.33
N ASP A 187 -1.60 15.13 6.58
CA ASP A 187 -2.26 14.72 5.33
C ASP A 187 -3.37 13.69 5.58
N ASP A 188 -4.51 13.90 4.92
CA ASP A 188 -5.72 13.05 4.92
C ASP A 188 -6.30 12.82 6.33
N VAL A 189 -6.53 13.91 7.06
CA VAL A 189 -7.17 13.89 8.37
C VAL A 189 -8.62 13.46 8.25
N TRP A 190 -8.95 12.38 8.95
CA TRP A 190 -10.32 11.91 9.17
C TRP A 190 -10.69 12.18 10.63
N PHE A 191 -11.79 12.90 10.82
CA PHE A 191 -12.26 13.27 12.15
C PHE A 191 -13.78 13.20 12.24
N GLU A 192 -14.25 12.56 13.30
CA GLU A 192 -15.65 12.45 13.69
C GLU A 192 -15.79 12.93 15.14
N LYS A 193 -16.75 13.83 15.39
CA LYS A 193 -16.92 14.49 16.70
C LYS A 193 -17.22 13.53 17.85
N SER A 194 -17.73 12.34 17.57
CA SER A 194 -18.24 11.40 18.59
C SER A 194 -17.15 10.67 19.37
N HIS A 195 -15.89 10.59 18.90
CA HIS A 195 -14.93 9.66 19.50
C HIS A 195 -13.48 10.14 19.74
N ASN A 196 -13.02 11.29 19.22
CA ASN A 196 -11.56 11.49 19.06
C ASN A 196 -10.95 12.83 19.56
N GLU A 197 -11.70 13.78 20.14
CA GLU A 197 -11.15 15.12 20.47
C GLU A 197 -9.95 15.07 21.42
N THR A 198 -10.03 14.28 22.49
CA THR A 198 -8.97 14.15 23.50
C THR A 198 -7.69 13.50 22.95
N GLU A 199 -7.80 12.59 21.98
CA GLU A 199 -6.64 11.99 21.30
C GLU A 199 -5.87 13.05 20.50
N TRP A 200 -6.59 13.98 19.86
CA TRP A 200 -5.98 15.09 19.11
C TRP A 200 -5.32 16.12 20.01
N GLU A 201 -5.95 16.45 21.14
CA GLU A 201 -5.32 17.29 22.17
C GLU A 201 -4.03 16.65 22.69
N LEU A 202 -4.06 15.36 23.02
CA LEU A 202 -2.89 14.62 23.47
C LEU A 202 -1.79 14.56 22.39
N PHE A 203 -2.16 14.35 21.13
CA PHE A 203 -1.23 14.25 20.00
C PHE A 203 -0.52 15.57 19.70
N LEU A 204 -1.24 16.70 19.75
CA LEU A 204 -0.69 18.01 19.41
C LEU A 204 -0.14 18.79 20.62
N ALA A 205 -0.39 18.33 21.86
CA ALA A 205 0.14 18.93 23.08
C ALA A 205 1.66 19.17 23.11
N PRO A 206 2.52 18.27 22.56
CA PRO A 206 3.97 18.45 22.57
C PRO A 206 4.50 19.51 21.60
N LEU A 207 3.66 20.05 20.72
CA LEU A 207 4.07 21.02 19.70
C LEU A 207 4.32 22.40 20.34
N VAL A 208 5.60 22.75 20.49
CA VAL A 208 6.10 24.01 21.05
C VAL A 208 7.28 24.51 20.25
N SER A 209 7.51 25.82 20.18
CA SER A 209 8.65 26.45 19.50
C SER A 209 9.13 27.67 20.28
N LYS A 210 10.35 28.16 19.99
CA LYS A 210 10.92 29.36 20.66
C LYS A 210 10.14 30.63 20.31
N GLN A 211 9.70 30.75 19.07
CA GLN A 211 8.96 31.91 18.59
C GLN A 211 7.52 31.55 18.25
N SER A 212 6.65 32.56 18.32
CA SER A 212 5.32 32.52 17.71
C SER A 212 5.42 32.46 16.17
N GLY A 213 4.40 31.86 15.56
CA GLY A 213 4.30 31.76 14.10
C GLY A 213 4.44 30.36 13.52
N SER A 214 4.62 29.33 14.36
CA SER A 214 4.52 27.93 13.93
C SER A 214 3.12 27.61 13.37
N LYS A 215 3.06 26.71 12.38
CA LYS A 215 1.85 26.43 11.60
C LYS A 215 1.54 24.93 11.53
N VAL A 216 0.25 24.60 11.52
CA VAL A 216 -0.25 23.25 11.22
C VAL A 216 -1.12 23.33 9.96
N LEU A 217 -0.68 22.68 8.88
CA LEU A 217 -1.42 22.57 7.63
C LEU A 217 -2.11 21.21 7.56
N VAL A 218 -3.41 21.21 7.32
CA VAL A 218 -4.21 19.99 7.29
C VAL A 218 -4.83 19.78 5.92
N THR A 219 -4.86 18.55 5.42
CA THR A 219 -5.72 18.19 4.30
C THR A 219 -6.85 17.28 4.80
N SER A 220 -8.09 17.54 4.40
CA SER A 220 -9.24 16.71 4.80
C SER A 220 -10.33 16.66 3.73
N ARG A 221 -11.19 15.66 3.81
CA ARG A 221 -12.46 15.63 3.08
C ARG A 221 -13.62 16.17 3.91
N SER A 222 -13.49 16.09 5.22
CA SER A 222 -14.48 16.62 6.14
C SER A 222 -14.26 18.11 6.32
N LYS A 223 -15.35 18.85 6.42
CA LYS A 223 -15.31 20.25 6.87
C LYS A 223 -15.14 20.35 8.39
N THR A 224 -15.32 19.23 9.10
CA THR A 224 -15.20 19.17 10.54
C THR A 224 -13.79 18.73 10.89
N LEU A 225 -13.10 19.55 11.68
CA LEU A 225 -11.72 19.34 12.11
C LEU A 225 -11.65 19.35 13.64
N PRO A 226 -10.67 18.65 14.24
CA PRO A 226 -10.36 18.76 15.66
C PRO A 226 -10.12 20.22 16.09
N ALA A 227 -10.67 20.63 17.23
CA ALA A 227 -10.45 21.95 17.80
C ALA A 227 -8.97 22.17 18.15
N ALA A 228 -8.27 21.10 18.54
CA ALA A 228 -6.83 21.12 18.84
C ALA A 228 -5.95 21.59 17.67
N ILE A 229 -6.42 21.54 16.40
CA ILE A 229 -5.66 22.07 15.26
C ILE A 229 -5.60 23.62 15.27
N CYS A 230 -6.51 24.28 16.01
CA CYS A 230 -6.63 25.73 16.06
C CYS A 230 -6.84 26.34 14.66
N CYS A 231 -7.67 25.70 13.83
CA CYS A 231 -8.05 26.20 12.51
C CYS A 231 -9.40 26.95 12.60
N GLU A 232 -9.35 28.26 12.39
CA GLU A 232 -10.55 29.09 12.27
C GLU A 232 -11.25 28.85 10.93
N GLN A 233 -12.54 29.17 10.84
CA GLN A 233 -13.32 28.93 9.62
C GLN A 233 -12.83 29.74 8.41
N GLU A 234 -12.30 30.94 8.64
CA GLU A 234 -11.67 31.76 7.60
C GLU A 234 -10.35 31.19 7.07
N HIS A 235 -9.74 30.27 7.81
CA HIS A 235 -8.50 29.55 7.47
C HIS A 235 -8.78 28.21 6.78
N VAL A 236 -10.03 27.93 6.41
CA VAL A 236 -10.40 26.74 5.62
C VAL A 236 -10.47 27.08 4.13
N ILE A 237 -9.57 26.49 3.36
CA ILE A 237 -9.52 26.60 1.91
C ILE A 237 -10.29 25.44 1.30
N HIS A 238 -11.45 25.76 0.73
CA HIS A 238 -12.23 24.80 -0.06
C HIS A 238 -11.64 24.68 -1.46
N LEU A 239 -10.99 23.54 -1.71
CA LEU A 239 -10.37 23.24 -3.00
C LEU A 239 -11.47 23.04 -4.06
N LYS A 240 -11.51 23.94 -5.04
CA LYS A 240 -12.47 23.88 -6.14
C LYS A 240 -11.96 22.95 -7.26
N ASN A 241 -12.87 22.57 -8.16
CA ASN A 241 -12.52 21.88 -9.40
C ASN A 241 -11.49 22.69 -10.20
N MET A 242 -10.67 22.00 -10.99
CA MET A 242 -9.77 22.68 -11.92
C MET A 242 -10.54 23.30 -13.07
N ASP A 243 -10.00 24.39 -13.59
CA ASP A 243 -10.42 24.97 -14.87
C ASP A 243 -10.27 23.93 -16.00
N ASP A 244 -11.18 23.95 -16.97
CA ASP A 244 -11.21 22.98 -18.07
C ASP A 244 -9.91 22.99 -18.91
N THR A 245 -9.28 24.15 -19.06
CA THR A 245 -8.04 24.29 -19.84
C THR A 245 -6.86 23.64 -19.11
N GLU A 246 -6.73 23.91 -17.81
CA GLU A 246 -5.72 23.31 -16.94
C GLU A 246 -5.96 21.80 -16.76
N PHE A 247 -7.22 21.39 -16.66
CA PHE A 247 -7.63 20.00 -16.58
C PHE A 247 -7.27 19.21 -17.84
N LEU A 248 -7.56 19.78 -19.01
CA LEU A 248 -7.17 19.20 -20.29
C LEU A 248 -5.65 19.12 -20.42
N ALA A 249 -4.92 20.14 -19.97
CA ALA A 249 -3.46 20.15 -19.97
C ALA A 249 -2.88 19.03 -19.08
N LEU A 250 -3.43 18.81 -17.88
CA LEU A 250 -3.08 17.70 -17.01
C LEU A 250 -3.34 16.35 -17.69
N PHE A 251 -4.54 16.16 -18.24
CA PHE A 251 -4.88 14.90 -18.92
C PHE A 251 -3.94 14.62 -20.09
N LYS A 252 -3.73 15.61 -20.97
CA LYS A 252 -2.82 15.48 -22.13
C LYS A 252 -1.38 15.21 -21.69
N HIS A 253 -0.92 15.83 -20.61
CA HIS A 253 0.42 15.58 -20.08
C HIS A 253 0.64 14.10 -19.76
N HIS A 254 -0.35 13.43 -19.17
CA HIS A 254 -0.28 11.99 -18.90
C HIS A 254 -0.55 11.15 -20.16
N ALA A 255 -1.58 11.48 -20.94
CA ALA A 255 -2.03 10.72 -22.10
C ALA A 255 -1.06 10.69 -23.28
N PHE A 256 -0.25 11.74 -23.43
CA PHE A 256 0.75 11.85 -24.50
C PHE A 256 2.20 11.80 -23.98
N SER A 257 2.39 11.30 -22.76
CA SER A 257 3.73 11.00 -22.26
C SER A 257 4.40 9.88 -23.09
N GLY A 258 5.73 9.80 -23.07
CA GLY A 258 6.48 8.75 -23.78
C GLY A 258 6.84 9.09 -25.23
N ALA A 259 7.02 8.06 -26.07
CA ALA A 259 7.55 8.23 -27.44
C ALA A 259 6.71 9.19 -28.29
N GLU A 260 7.30 9.90 -29.24
CA GLU A 260 6.51 10.76 -30.12
C GLU A 260 5.61 9.96 -31.07
N ILE A 261 4.41 10.49 -31.33
CA ILE A 261 3.51 9.95 -32.35
C ILE A 261 3.90 10.60 -33.68
N LYS A 262 4.62 9.86 -34.53
CA LYS A 262 5.10 10.36 -35.84
C LYS A 262 3.96 10.57 -36.85
N ASP A 263 2.89 9.80 -36.74
CA ASP A 263 1.70 9.96 -37.57
C ASP A 263 0.87 11.15 -37.08
N GLN A 264 0.94 12.25 -37.85
CA GLN A 264 0.25 13.49 -37.52
C GLN A 264 -1.28 13.35 -37.56
N VAL A 265 -1.82 12.53 -38.47
CA VAL A 265 -3.28 12.33 -38.59
C VAL A 265 -3.81 11.55 -37.39
N LEU A 266 -3.09 10.50 -36.99
CA LEU A 266 -3.40 9.77 -35.77
C LEU A 266 -3.28 10.67 -34.54
N ARG A 267 -2.22 11.48 -34.46
CA ARG A 267 -2.03 12.42 -33.36
C ARG A 267 -3.21 13.38 -33.23
N THR A 268 -3.64 14.01 -34.32
CA THR A 268 -4.80 14.93 -34.30
C THR A 268 -6.06 14.21 -33.83
N LYS A 269 -6.35 13.01 -34.35
CA LYS A 269 -7.52 12.21 -33.91
C LYS A 269 -7.48 11.88 -32.41
N LEU A 270 -6.31 11.54 -31.88
CA LEU A 270 -6.14 11.28 -30.45
C LEU A 270 -6.28 12.56 -29.63
N GLU A 271 -5.77 13.70 -30.11
CA GLU A 271 -5.92 15.00 -29.45
C GLU A 271 -7.37 15.45 -29.39
N ASP A 272 -8.16 15.24 -30.45
CA ASP A 272 -9.61 15.50 -30.47
C ASP A 272 -10.34 14.60 -29.48
N THR A 273 -10.01 13.30 -29.49
CA THR A 273 -10.59 12.33 -28.55
C THR A 273 -10.19 12.65 -27.10
N ALA A 274 -9.00 13.22 -26.87
CA ALA A 274 -8.55 13.66 -25.55
C ALA A 274 -9.46 14.73 -24.97
N VAL A 275 -9.92 15.67 -25.80
CA VAL A 275 -10.84 16.74 -25.40
C VAL A 275 -12.19 16.15 -24.98
N GLU A 276 -12.69 15.18 -25.73
CA GLU A 276 -13.95 14.48 -25.40
C GLU A 276 -13.84 13.68 -24.10
N ILE A 277 -12.74 12.95 -23.90
CA ILE A 277 -12.50 12.19 -22.67
C ILE A 277 -12.39 13.14 -21.47
N ALA A 278 -11.64 14.24 -21.60
CA ALA A 278 -11.48 15.22 -20.52
C ALA A 278 -12.83 15.77 -20.04
N LYS A 279 -13.75 16.07 -20.96
CA LYS A 279 -15.12 16.53 -20.62
C LYS A 279 -15.91 15.50 -19.80
N ARG A 280 -15.64 14.21 -19.96
CA ARG A 280 -16.31 13.12 -19.21
C ARG A 280 -15.71 12.85 -17.83
N LEU A 281 -14.47 13.28 -17.57
CA LEU A 281 -13.76 12.98 -16.33
C LEU A 281 -14.14 13.88 -15.14
N GLY A 282 -15.14 14.73 -15.30
CA GLY A 282 -15.70 15.54 -14.21
C GLY A 282 -14.69 16.43 -13.49
N GLN A 283 -13.64 16.88 -14.20
CA GLN A 283 -12.56 17.71 -13.66
C GLN A 283 -11.80 17.07 -12.47
N CYS A 284 -11.80 15.74 -12.34
CA CYS A 284 -11.10 15.01 -11.28
C CYS A 284 -9.61 14.72 -11.65
N PRO A 285 -8.61 15.37 -11.01
CA PRO A 285 -7.20 15.20 -11.36
C PRO A 285 -6.70 13.75 -11.31
N LEU A 286 -7.15 12.98 -10.30
CA LEU A 286 -6.76 11.58 -10.16
C LEU A 286 -7.27 10.74 -11.34
N ALA A 287 -8.53 10.93 -11.74
CA ALA A 287 -9.12 10.25 -12.89
C ALA A 287 -8.35 10.58 -14.18
N ALA A 288 -8.00 11.86 -14.38
CA ALA A 288 -7.18 12.29 -15.52
C ALA A 288 -5.79 11.64 -15.54
N LYS A 289 -5.11 11.58 -14.40
CA LYS A 289 -3.80 10.94 -14.28
C LYS A 289 -3.86 9.45 -14.61
N VAL A 290 -4.81 8.73 -14.01
CA VAL A 290 -4.95 7.27 -14.16
C VAL A 290 -5.30 6.90 -15.59
N LEU A 291 -6.35 7.50 -16.16
CA LEU A 291 -6.77 7.20 -17.53
C LEU A 291 -5.77 7.70 -18.56
N GLY A 292 -5.19 8.89 -18.37
CA GLY A 292 -4.14 9.40 -19.25
C GLY A 292 -2.94 8.45 -19.28
N SER A 293 -2.42 8.06 -18.12
CA SER A 293 -1.28 7.13 -18.05
C SER A 293 -1.57 5.79 -18.72
N ARG A 294 -2.81 5.31 -18.64
CA ARG A 294 -3.23 4.08 -19.30
C ARG A 294 -3.28 4.22 -20.83
N LEU A 295 -3.89 5.29 -21.32
CA LEU A 295 -4.05 5.55 -22.76
C LEU A 295 -2.71 5.86 -23.45
N CYS A 296 -1.75 6.43 -22.72
CA CYS A 296 -0.38 6.64 -23.20
C CYS A 296 0.27 5.34 -23.74
N ARG A 297 0.02 4.20 -23.09
CA ARG A 297 0.57 2.89 -23.51
C ARG A 297 -0.04 2.35 -24.80
N LYS A 298 -1.27 2.75 -25.12
CA LYS A 298 -2.02 2.29 -26.29
C LYS A 298 -2.45 3.48 -27.13
N LYS A 299 -1.59 3.88 -28.05
CA LYS A 299 -1.83 4.93 -29.05
C LYS A 299 -2.72 4.43 -30.20
N ASP A 300 -3.78 3.74 -29.83
CA ASP A 300 -4.78 3.20 -30.74
C ASP A 300 -6.09 3.94 -30.53
N ILE A 301 -6.65 4.46 -31.63
CA ILE A 301 -7.87 5.25 -31.59
C ILE A 301 -9.07 4.43 -31.13
N ALA A 302 -9.09 3.10 -31.38
CA ALA A 302 -10.21 2.26 -30.96
C ALA A 302 -10.26 2.13 -29.43
N GLU A 303 -9.11 1.97 -28.76
CA GLU A 303 -9.00 1.97 -27.30
C GLU A 303 -9.40 3.31 -26.70
N TRP A 304 -8.97 4.43 -27.30
CA TRP A 304 -9.38 5.77 -26.85
C TRP A 304 -10.89 5.99 -26.98
N LYS A 305 -11.51 5.55 -28.08
CA LYS A 305 -12.97 5.59 -28.24
C LYS A 305 -13.69 4.62 -27.32
N ALA A 306 -13.07 3.51 -26.92
CA ALA A 306 -13.64 2.60 -25.93
C ALA A 306 -13.71 3.25 -24.54
N ALA A 307 -12.76 4.13 -24.20
CA ALA A 307 -12.81 4.89 -22.95
C ALA A 307 -14.03 5.84 -22.89
N LEU A 308 -14.46 6.38 -24.03
CA LEU A 308 -15.69 7.18 -24.12
C LEU A 308 -16.98 6.38 -23.91
N LYS A 309 -16.92 5.04 -23.90
CA LYS A 309 -18.10 4.19 -23.68
C LYS A 309 -18.25 3.74 -22.23
N ILE A 310 -17.32 4.11 -21.36
CA ILE A 310 -17.38 3.83 -19.92
C ILE A 310 -18.53 4.66 -19.31
N GLY A 311 -19.09 4.18 -18.19
CA GLY A 311 -20.12 4.86 -17.38
C GLY A 311 -19.65 6.20 -16.80
N ASP A 312 -20.06 6.54 -15.58
CA ASP A 312 -19.70 7.84 -14.99
C ASP A 312 -18.20 7.93 -14.65
N LEU A 313 -17.43 8.51 -15.58
CA LEU A 313 -15.99 8.73 -15.44
C LEU A 313 -15.63 9.87 -14.47
N SER A 314 -16.61 10.64 -14.00
CA SER A 314 -16.38 11.67 -12.99
C SER A 314 -16.01 11.07 -11.63
N ASP A 315 -16.42 9.83 -11.37
CA ASP A 315 -16.02 9.06 -10.21
C ASP A 315 -14.59 8.50 -10.38
N PRO A 316 -13.63 8.89 -9.51
CA PRO A 316 -12.26 8.38 -9.55
C PRO A 316 -12.20 6.84 -9.50
N PHE A 317 -13.11 6.22 -8.73
CA PHE A 317 -13.15 4.78 -8.56
C PHE A 317 -13.50 4.08 -9.87
N THR A 318 -14.48 4.59 -10.62
CA THR A 318 -14.84 4.07 -11.96
C THR A 318 -13.67 4.14 -12.94
N SER A 319 -12.90 5.23 -12.94
CA SER A 319 -11.71 5.40 -13.78
C SER A 319 -10.56 4.43 -13.42
N LEU A 320 -10.37 4.20 -12.12
CA LEU A 320 -9.39 3.24 -11.60
C LEU A 320 -9.80 1.80 -11.90
N LEU A 321 -11.06 1.46 -11.65
CA LEU A 321 -11.62 0.14 -11.89
C LEU A 321 -11.46 -0.25 -13.36
N TRP A 322 -11.80 0.64 -14.29
CA TRP A 322 -11.59 0.37 -15.71
C TRP A 322 -10.10 0.14 -16.05
N SER A 323 -9.22 0.97 -15.50
CA SER A 323 -7.77 0.83 -15.73
C SER A 323 -7.26 -0.53 -15.21
N TYR A 324 -7.82 -0.99 -14.09
CA TYR A 324 -7.54 -2.29 -13.50
C TYR A 324 -8.11 -3.44 -14.34
N GLU A 325 -9.36 -3.36 -14.81
CA GLU A 325 -10.01 -4.38 -15.64
C GLU A 325 -9.27 -4.63 -16.96
N LYS A 326 -8.56 -3.62 -17.47
CA LYS A 326 -7.76 -3.73 -18.70
C LYS A 326 -6.33 -4.26 -18.45
N LEU A 327 -5.91 -4.47 -17.21
CA LEU A 327 -4.60 -5.08 -16.93
C LEU A 327 -4.56 -6.55 -17.38
N ASP A 328 -3.35 -7.04 -17.65
CA ASP A 328 -3.14 -8.49 -17.80
C ASP A 328 -3.58 -9.20 -16.50
N PRO A 329 -4.28 -10.35 -16.57
CA PRO A 329 -4.76 -11.05 -15.38
C PRO A 329 -3.68 -11.40 -14.34
N ARG A 330 -2.41 -11.49 -14.75
CA ARG A 330 -1.27 -11.69 -13.84
C ARG A 330 -0.99 -10.42 -13.04
N LEU A 331 -0.99 -9.26 -13.70
CA LEU A 331 -0.83 -7.96 -13.05
C LEU A 331 -2.00 -7.65 -12.11
N GLN A 332 -3.23 -8.01 -12.51
CA GLN A 332 -4.40 -7.89 -11.63
C GLN A 332 -4.19 -8.65 -10.32
N ARG A 333 -3.71 -9.91 -10.38
CA ARG A 333 -3.43 -10.70 -9.17
C ARG A 333 -2.35 -10.07 -8.29
N CYS A 334 -1.27 -9.58 -8.90
CA CYS A 334 -0.21 -8.87 -8.18
C CYS A 334 -0.75 -7.61 -7.48
N PHE A 335 -1.55 -6.81 -8.18
CA PHE A 335 -2.18 -5.60 -7.65
C PHE A 335 -3.13 -5.88 -6.48
N LEU A 336 -3.99 -6.88 -6.62
CA LEU A 336 -4.91 -7.30 -5.56
C LEU A 336 -4.19 -7.80 -4.31
N TYR A 337 -3.05 -8.47 -4.49
CA TYR A 337 -2.24 -8.92 -3.37
C TYR A 337 -1.70 -7.76 -2.52
N CYS A 338 -1.49 -6.59 -3.13
CA CYS A 338 -1.10 -5.38 -2.40
C CYS A 338 -2.20 -4.90 -1.44
N SER A 339 -3.45 -5.36 -1.59
CA SER A 339 -4.53 -5.05 -0.65
C SER A 339 -4.31 -5.63 0.76
N LEU A 340 -3.30 -6.48 0.94
CA LEU A 340 -2.89 -6.98 2.26
C LEU A 340 -2.21 -5.90 3.11
N PHE A 341 -1.64 -4.88 2.49
CA PHE A 341 -0.93 -3.86 3.23
C PHE A 341 -1.88 -2.73 3.63
N PRO A 342 -1.60 -2.03 4.74
CA PRO A 342 -2.42 -0.93 5.20
C PRO A 342 -2.32 0.23 4.20
N LYS A 343 -3.32 1.11 4.21
CA LYS A 343 -3.25 2.33 3.40
C LYS A 343 -2.05 3.16 3.85
N GLY A 344 -1.32 3.71 2.89
CA GLY A 344 -0.08 4.44 3.15
C GLY A 344 1.15 3.60 3.41
N HIS A 345 1.03 2.27 3.32
CA HIS A 345 2.20 1.40 3.33
C HIS A 345 3.19 1.80 2.23
N ARG A 346 4.46 1.91 2.62
CA ARG A 346 5.57 2.17 1.71
C ARG A 346 6.12 0.83 1.24
N TYR A 347 5.83 0.51 -0.01
CA TYR A 347 6.28 -0.72 -0.66
C TYR A 347 7.72 -0.55 -1.11
N GLU A 348 8.62 -1.39 -0.61
CA GLU A 348 9.91 -1.60 -1.24
C GLU A 348 9.70 -2.52 -2.46
N SER A 349 10.21 -2.10 -3.62
CA SER A 349 9.93 -2.77 -4.90
C SER A 349 10.39 -4.23 -4.95
N ASN A 350 11.59 -4.53 -4.43
CA ASN A 350 12.15 -5.88 -4.46
C ASN A 350 11.41 -6.82 -3.51
N GLU A 351 11.05 -6.38 -2.30
CA GLU A 351 10.27 -7.12 -1.32
C GLU A 351 8.91 -7.50 -1.93
N LEU A 352 8.21 -6.55 -2.54
CA LEU A 352 6.92 -6.82 -3.15
C LEU A 352 7.03 -7.83 -4.31
N VAL A 353 8.06 -7.70 -5.15
CA VAL A 353 8.38 -8.66 -6.20
C VAL A 353 8.66 -10.06 -5.63
N HIS A 354 9.45 -10.14 -4.56
CA HIS A 354 9.75 -11.40 -3.88
C HIS A 354 8.49 -12.09 -3.36
N LEU A 355 7.55 -11.33 -2.80
CA LEU A 355 6.26 -11.86 -2.35
C LEU A 355 5.44 -12.41 -3.53
N TRP A 356 5.35 -11.68 -4.65
CA TRP A 356 4.64 -12.16 -5.84
C TRP A 356 5.27 -13.42 -6.44
N VAL A 357 6.60 -13.49 -6.45
CA VAL A 357 7.34 -14.67 -6.89
C VAL A 357 7.07 -15.87 -5.97
N ALA A 358 7.10 -15.67 -4.65
CA ALA A 358 6.81 -16.71 -3.67
C ALA A 358 5.38 -17.24 -3.78
N GLU A 359 4.39 -16.36 -3.95
CA GLU A 359 3.01 -16.76 -4.23
C GLU A 359 2.85 -17.47 -5.58
N GLY A 360 3.79 -17.26 -6.51
CA GLY A 360 3.78 -17.84 -7.84
C GLY A 360 2.87 -17.08 -8.81
N PHE A 361 2.75 -15.76 -8.62
CA PHE A 361 2.02 -14.88 -9.55
C PHE A 361 2.85 -14.53 -10.79
N VAL A 362 4.18 -14.55 -10.66
CA VAL A 362 5.11 -14.30 -11.77
C VAL A 362 5.28 -15.56 -12.60
N GLY A 363 5.03 -15.45 -13.92
CA GLY A 363 5.15 -16.56 -14.85
C GLY A 363 6.61 -16.88 -15.18
N SER A 364 6.97 -18.16 -15.21
CA SER A 364 8.27 -18.61 -15.73
C SER A 364 8.27 -18.53 -17.26
N CYS A 365 9.12 -17.70 -17.84
CA CYS A 365 9.37 -17.71 -19.28
C CYS A 365 10.48 -18.72 -19.59
N ASN A 366 10.11 -19.93 -20.03
CA ASN A 366 11.07 -20.99 -20.39
C ASN A 366 12.01 -20.63 -21.57
N LEU A 367 11.77 -19.49 -22.24
CA LEU A 367 12.47 -19.03 -23.44
C LEU A 367 13.50 -17.94 -23.17
N SER A 368 13.56 -17.36 -21.95
CA SER A 368 14.50 -16.30 -21.61
C SER A 368 15.46 -16.74 -20.50
N ARG A 369 16.72 -16.28 -20.55
CA ARG A 369 17.71 -16.44 -19.46
C ARG A 369 17.38 -15.57 -18.23
N ARG A 370 16.17 -15.03 -18.14
CA ARG A 370 15.78 -14.05 -17.12
C ARG A 370 15.33 -14.74 -15.84
N THR A 371 15.61 -14.10 -14.71
CA THR A 371 15.15 -14.58 -13.39
C THR A 371 13.66 -14.27 -13.19
N LEU A 372 13.01 -14.95 -12.23
CA LEU A 372 11.62 -14.64 -11.89
C LEU A 372 11.50 -13.24 -11.28
N GLU A 373 12.53 -12.80 -10.57
CA GLU A 373 12.64 -11.48 -9.96
C GLU A 373 12.70 -10.38 -11.03
N GLU A 374 13.48 -10.59 -12.10
CA GLU A 374 13.51 -9.67 -13.24
C GLU A 374 12.15 -9.54 -13.94
N VAL A 375 11.46 -10.68 -14.17
CA VAL A 375 10.11 -10.66 -14.76
C VAL A 375 9.10 -10.03 -13.81
N GLY A 376 9.22 -10.27 -12.51
CA GLY A 376 8.38 -9.65 -11.49
C GLY A 376 8.61 -8.14 -11.39
N MET A 377 9.85 -7.69 -11.57
CA MET A 377 10.18 -6.26 -11.63
C MET A 377 9.61 -5.60 -12.89
N ASP A 378 9.56 -6.30 -14.03
CA ASP A 378 8.81 -5.80 -15.20
C ASP A 378 7.33 -5.61 -14.87
N TYR A 379 6.72 -6.54 -14.12
CA TYR A 379 5.31 -6.42 -13.69
C TYR A 379 5.12 -5.22 -12.76
N PHE A 380 6.05 -5.00 -11.84
CA PHE A 380 6.04 -3.84 -10.95
C PHE A 380 6.13 -2.53 -11.75
N ASN A 381 7.13 -2.42 -12.62
CA ASN A 381 7.33 -1.25 -13.48
C ASN A 381 6.14 -1.00 -14.40
N ASP A 382 5.46 -2.07 -14.84
CA ASP A 382 4.24 -1.96 -15.62
C ASP A 382 3.11 -1.29 -14.85
N MET A 383 2.95 -1.61 -13.57
CA MET A 383 1.96 -0.98 -12.69
C MET A 383 2.33 0.45 -12.30
N VAL A 384 3.62 0.74 -12.06
CA VAL A 384 4.11 2.13 -11.85
C VAL A 384 3.76 3.01 -13.05
N SER A 385 4.00 2.50 -14.25
CA SER A 385 3.81 3.25 -15.49
C SER A 385 2.35 3.55 -15.82
N VAL A 386 1.37 2.79 -15.31
CA VAL A 386 -0.06 3.14 -15.40
C VAL A 386 -0.56 3.90 -14.17
N SER A 387 0.35 4.42 -13.34
CA SER A 387 0.03 5.16 -12.12
C SER A 387 -0.76 4.37 -11.07
N PHE A 388 -0.55 3.05 -10.94
CA PHE A 388 -1.03 2.32 -9.76
C PHE A 388 -0.11 2.50 -8.56
N PHE A 389 1.21 2.57 -8.81
CA PHE A 389 2.22 2.91 -7.82
C PHE A 389 2.84 4.27 -8.12
N GLN A 390 3.05 5.05 -7.06
CA GLN A 390 3.77 6.32 -7.12
C GLN A 390 5.09 6.19 -6.38
N LEU A 391 6.19 6.55 -7.05
CA LEU A 391 7.50 6.64 -6.42
C LEU A 391 7.44 7.71 -5.33
N VAL A 392 7.90 7.32 -4.16
CA VAL A 392 8.09 8.20 -3.02
C VAL A 392 9.54 8.66 -3.04
N PHE A 393 10.46 7.89 -2.48
CA PHE A 393 11.87 8.22 -2.37
C PHE A 393 12.75 7.04 -2.74
N HIS A 394 14.04 7.34 -2.91
CA HIS A 394 15.11 6.36 -2.92
C HIS A 394 15.87 6.42 -1.59
N ILE A 395 16.10 5.27 -0.96
CA ILE A 395 17.07 5.12 0.13
C ILE A 395 18.17 4.20 -0.41
N TYR A 396 19.38 4.73 -0.58
CA TYR A 396 20.48 4.01 -1.24
C TYR A 396 20.08 3.45 -2.61
N CYS A 397 20.05 2.12 -2.76
CA CYS A 397 19.65 1.42 -3.98
C CYS A 397 18.17 1.01 -3.99
N ASP A 398 17.43 1.24 -2.90
CA ASP A 398 16.05 0.80 -2.74
C ASP A 398 15.07 1.92 -3.08
N SER A 399 13.99 1.54 -3.78
CA SER A 399 12.96 2.46 -4.25
C SER A 399 11.65 2.17 -3.52
N TYR A 400 11.08 3.20 -2.89
CA TYR A 400 9.87 3.08 -2.10
C TYR A 400 8.68 3.70 -2.81
N TYR A 401 7.55 3.00 -2.81
CA TYR A 401 6.35 3.39 -3.53
C TYR A 401 5.13 3.37 -2.63
N VAL A 402 4.11 4.14 -2.98
CA VAL A 402 2.78 4.05 -2.37
C VAL A 402 1.77 3.74 -3.46
N MET A 403 0.81 2.88 -3.14
CA MET A 403 -0.27 2.54 -4.06
C MET A 403 -1.36 3.61 -4.00
N HIS A 404 -1.87 4.01 -5.16
CA HIS A 404 -2.89 5.03 -5.23
C HIS A 404 -4.19 4.56 -4.57
N GLU A 405 -4.74 3.41 -4.95
CA GLU A 405 -5.98 2.93 -4.35
C GLU A 405 -6.01 1.41 -4.41
N SER A 406 -6.63 0.76 -3.43
CA SER A 406 -6.63 -0.69 -3.30
C SER A 406 -7.99 -1.24 -3.67
N LEU A 407 -8.03 -2.20 -4.58
CA LEU A 407 -9.19 -3.05 -4.78
C LEU A 407 -9.05 -4.27 -3.86
N SER A 408 -10.02 -4.53 -3.00
CA SER A 408 -10.04 -5.73 -2.16
C SER A 408 -10.77 -6.86 -2.87
N ARG A 409 -10.25 -8.08 -2.77
CA ARG A 409 -10.97 -9.31 -3.14
C ARG A 409 -11.27 -10.15 -1.90
N GLU A 410 -12.26 -11.01 -2.05
CA GLU A 410 -12.73 -11.95 -1.01
C GLU A 410 -11.65 -12.92 -0.50
N ASP A 411 -10.55 -13.13 -1.24
CA ASP A 411 -9.45 -14.03 -0.84
C ASP A 411 -8.32 -13.34 -0.05
N CYS A 412 -8.34 -12.01 0.09
CA CYS A 412 -7.42 -11.23 0.91
C CYS A 412 -8.15 -10.63 2.12
N PHE A 413 -7.56 -10.70 3.31
CA PHE A 413 -8.11 -10.12 4.53
C PHE A 413 -7.04 -9.38 5.33
N ARG A 414 -7.40 -8.23 5.88
CA ARG A 414 -6.55 -7.45 6.78
C ARG A 414 -7.18 -7.42 8.15
N LEU A 415 -6.49 -7.99 9.13
CA LEU A 415 -6.91 -7.99 10.52
C LEU A 415 -6.37 -6.73 11.20
N GLU A 416 -7.17 -5.65 11.18
CA GLU A 416 -6.83 -4.31 11.70
C GLU A 416 -7.59 -3.93 12.99
N ASP A 417 -8.60 -4.72 13.40
CA ASP A 417 -9.44 -4.45 14.56
C ASP A 417 -9.46 -5.64 15.53
N ASP A 418 -9.18 -5.36 16.82
CA ASP A 418 -9.18 -6.34 17.90
C ASP A 418 -10.55 -6.97 18.15
N ASN A 419 -11.63 -6.33 17.69
CA ASN A 419 -13.01 -6.79 17.85
C ASN A 419 -13.47 -7.72 16.72
N VAL A 420 -12.63 -8.01 15.73
CA VAL A 420 -12.98 -8.97 14.66
C VAL A 420 -13.19 -10.35 15.26
N THR A 421 -14.42 -10.84 15.17
CA THR A 421 -14.85 -12.16 15.71
C THR A 421 -14.86 -13.27 14.66
N GLU A 422 -14.87 -12.93 13.36
CA GLU A 422 -14.91 -13.90 12.27
C GLU A 422 -14.05 -13.46 11.08
N ILE A 423 -13.37 -14.43 10.47
CA ILE A 423 -12.64 -14.26 9.21
C ILE A 423 -13.19 -15.32 8.23
N PRO A 424 -13.60 -14.93 7.00
CA PRO A 424 -14.13 -15.89 6.04
C PRO A 424 -13.15 -17.04 5.76
N CYS A 425 -13.63 -18.28 5.78
CA CYS A 425 -12.79 -19.47 5.58
C CYS A 425 -12.23 -19.58 4.14
N THR A 426 -12.75 -18.78 3.21
CA THR A 426 -12.28 -18.63 1.83
C THR A 426 -10.98 -17.83 1.72
N VAL A 427 -10.62 -17.07 2.76
CA VAL A 427 -9.41 -16.25 2.80
C VAL A 427 -8.17 -17.10 2.58
N ARG A 428 -7.30 -16.63 1.67
CA ARG A 428 -6.02 -17.25 1.35
C ARG A 428 -4.84 -16.39 1.75
N HIS A 429 -5.05 -15.09 1.87
CA HIS A 429 -4.00 -14.16 2.16
C HIS A 429 -4.42 -13.30 3.35
N LEU A 430 -3.67 -13.35 4.44
CA LEU A 430 -3.97 -12.65 5.68
C LEU A 430 -2.81 -11.72 6.03
N SER A 431 -3.11 -10.45 6.32
CA SER A 431 -2.21 -9.58 7.03
C SER A 431 -2.75 -9.25 8.42
N ILE A 432 -1.84 -9.00 9.35
CA ILE A 432 -2.12 -8.83 10.77
C ILE A 432 -1.52 -7.51 11.24
N HIS A 433 -2.40 -6.65 11.78
CA HIS A 433 -2.17 -5.27 12.21
C HIS A 433 -2.67 -5.00 13.63
N VAL A 434 -2.93 -6.06 14.40
CA VAL A 434 -3.37 -5.97 15.79
C VAL A 434 -2.18 -6.04 16.73
N HIS A 435 -2.28 -5.41 17.90
CA HIS A 435 -1.21 -5.47 18.92
C HIS A 435 -1.13 -6.83 19.61
N SER A 436 -2.21 -7.63 19.59
CA SER A 436 -2.26 -8.98 20.16
C SER A 436 -3.09 -9.92 19.31
N MET A 437 -2.55 -11.10 19.03
CA MET A 437 -3.23 -12.19 18.31
C MET A 437 -3.96 -13.16 19.25
N GLN A 438 -3.95 -12.96 20.57
CA GLN A 438 -4.54 -13.91 21.52
C GLN A 438 -6.03 -14.14 21.25
N LYS A 439 -6.77 -13.06 20.94
CA LYS A 439 -8.21 -13.13 20.64
C LYS A 439 -8.49 -13.85 19.32
N HIS A 440 -7.60 -13.72 18.34
CA HIS A 440 -7.80 -14.23 16.98
C HIS A 440 -7.17 -15.60 16.73
N LYS A 441 -6.35 -16.12 17.67
CA LYS A 441 -5.66 -17.42 17.56
C LYS A 441 -6.57 -18.53 17.04
N GLN A 442 -7.73 -18.70 17.66
CA GLN A 442 -8.65 -19.78 17.33
C GLN A 442 -9.27 -19.63 15.93
N ILE A 443 -9.54 -18.39 15.52
CA ILE A 443 -10.10 -18.09 14.20
C ILE A 443 -9.05 -18.38 13.13
N ILE A 444 -7.82 -17.91 13.32
CA ILE A 444 -6.71 -18.08 12.37
C ILE A 444 -6.33 -19.56 12.21
N CYS A 445 -6.36 -20.35 13.30
CA CYS A 445 -6.12 -21.81 13.24
C CYS A 445 -7.14 -22.56 12.36
N LYS A 446 -8.37 -22.04 12.21
CA LYS A 446 -9.41 -22.64 11.36
C LYS A 446 -9.26 -22.28 9.87
N LEU A 447 -8.37 -21.36 9.52
CA LEU A 447 -8.14 -20.93 8.13
C LEU A 447 -7.20 -21.90 7.38
N HIS A 448 -7.69 -23.10 7.08
CA HIS A 448 -6.92 -24.19 6.44
C HIS A 448 -6.50 -23.92 4.98
N HIS A 449 -6.85 -22.76 4.43
CA HIS A 449 -6.56 -22.38 3.04
C HIS A 449 -5.57 -21.24 2.90
N LEU A 450 -5.03 -20.74 4.03
CA LEU A 450 -4.01 -19.71 4.03
C LEU A 450 -2.76 -20.13 3.25
N ARG A 451 -2.31 -19.19 2.44
CA ARG A 451 -1.07 -19.18 1.66
C ARG A 451 -0.13 -18.08 2.15
N THR A 452 -0.68 -16.99 2.68
CA THR A 452 0.10 -15.85 3.18
C THR A 452 -0.32 -15.49 4.59
N ILE A 453 0.66 -15.28 5.46
CA ILE A 453 0.53 -14.56 6.72
C ILE A 453 1.64 -13.50 6.76
N ILE A 454 1.26 -12.24 6.89
CA ILE A 454 2.19 -11.10 7.04
C ILE A 454 1.80 -10.35 8.31
N CYS A 455 2.67 -10.36 9.32
CA CYS A 455 2.55 -9.51 10.49
C CYS A 455 3.33 -8.22 10.23
N ILE A 456 2.65 -7.07 10.24
CA ILE A 456 3.26 -5.78 9.89
C ILE A 456 3.62 -4.98 11.15
N ASP A 457 2.68 -4.91 12.10
CA ASP A 457 2.85 -4.13 13.33
C ASP A 457 3.47 -4.94 14.48
N PRO A 458 4.04 -4.27 15.49
CA PRO A 458 4.55 -4.94 16.67
C PRO A 458 3.50 -5.75 17.41
N LEU A 459 3.70 -7.07 17.44
CA LEU A 459 2.94 -7.96 18.29
C LEU A 459 3.50 -7.86 19.71
N MET A 460 2.69 -7.40 20.65
CA MET A 460 3.02 -7.29 22.07
C MET A 460 2.72 -8.58 22.83
N ASP A 461 2.35 -9.65 22.11
CA ASP A 461 2.15 -10.96 22.69
C ASP A 461 3.45 -11.45 23.34
N GLY A 462 3.34 -11.89 24.59
CA GLY A 462 4.44 -12.56 25.29
C GLY A 462 4.87 -13.84 24.55
N PRO A 463 5.98 -14.47 24.96
CA PRO A 463 6.48 -15.72 24.40
C PRO A 463 5.45 -16.83 24.65
N SER A 464 4.51 -16.97 23.73
CA SER A 464 3.33 -17.81 23.90
C SER A 464 3.17 -18.73 22.69
N ASP A 465 2.66 -19.94 22.95
CA ASP A 465 2.39 -21.02 21.99
C ASP A 465 1.28 -20.67 20.96
N ILE A 466 0.96 -19.39 20.76
CA ILE A 466 0.06 -18.95 19.68
C ILE A 466 0.62 -19.40 18.34
N PHE A 467 1.88 -19.04 18.09
CA PHE A 467 2.52 -19.27 16.81
C PHE A 467 2.70 -20.75 16.52
N ASP A 468 3.16 -21.56 17.49
CA ASP A 468 3.34 -23.00 17.28
C ASP A 468 2.02 -23.69 16.90
N GLY A 469 0.96 -23.45 17.67
CA GLY A 469 -0.37 -24.02 17.39
C GLY A 469 -0.96 -23.52 16.08
N MET A 470 -0.69 -22.27 15.71
CA MET A 470 -1.06 -21.71 14.41
C MET A 470 -0.36 -22.51 13.31
N LEU A 471 0.98 -22.49 13.24
CA LEU A 471 1.78 -23.01 12.12
C LEU A 471 1.47 -24.48 11.77
N ARG A 472 1.18 -25.32 12.77
CA ARG A 472 0.78 -26.74 12.56
C ARG A 472 -0.45 -26.90 11.65
N ASN A 473 -1.32 -25.89 11.64
CA ASN A 473 -2.59 -25.91 10.91
C ASN A 473 -2.49 -25.29 9.50
N GLN A 474 -1.48 -24.47 9.17
CA GLN A 474 -1.36 -23.83 7.84
C GLN A 474 -0.43 -24.58 6.87
N ARG A 475 -0.74 -25.85 6.60
CA ARG A 475 0.07 -26.69 5.69
C ARG A 475 0.17 -26.18 4.24
N LYS A 476 -0.68 -25.24 3.83
CA LYS A 476 -0.70 -24.63 2.49
C LYS A 476 0.09 -23.31 2.40
N LEU A 477 0.67 -22.85 3.50
CA LEU A 477 1.39 -21.58 3.58
C LEU A 477 2.59 -21.56 2.63
N ARG A 478 2.76 -20.43 1.94
CA ARG A 478 3.83 -20.11 0.99
C ARG A 478 4.64 -18.92 1.45
N VAL A 479 4.00 -17.93 2.05
CA VAL A 479 4.61 -16.71 2.56
C VAL A 479 4.33 -16.60 4.05
N LEU A 480 5.41 -16.48 4.82
CA LEU A 480 5.37 -16.12 6.23
C LEU A 480 6.31 -14.95 6.47
N SER A 481 5.76 -13.79 6.81
CA SER A 481 6.54 -12.63 7.23
C SER A 481 6.20 -12.32 8.68
N LEU A 482 7.19 -12.47 9.55
CA LEU A 482 7.07 -12.19 10.98
C LEU A 482 7.78 -10.87 11.26
N SER A 483 6.99 -9.86 11.61
CA SER A 483 7.50 -8.66 12.25
C SER A 483 7.20 -8.75 13.74
N PHE A 484 8.19 -8.42 14.57
CA PHE A 484 8.10 -8.31 16.04
C PHE A 484 7.63 -9.58 16.75
N TYR A 485 8.10 -10.73 16.28
CA TYR A 485 7.98 -11.98 17.05
C TYR A 485 8.95 -11.95 18.24
N ASN A 486 8.41 -11.92 19.46
CA ASN A 486 9.18 -11.66 20.69
C ASN A 486 9.83 -12.90 21.33
N SER A 487 9.76 -14.07 20.69
CA SER A 487 10.42 -15.27 21.20
C SER A 487 11.80 -15.47 20.57
N LYS A 488 12.75 -15.88 21.42
CA LYS A 488 14.13 -16.23 21.03
C LYS A 488 14.19 -17.39 20.05
N ASN A 489 13.27 -18.33 20.18
CA ASN A 489 13.28 -19.59 19.45
C ASN A 489 12.16 -19.59 18.42
N LEU A 490 12.52 -19.84 17.15
CA LEU A 490 11.52 -20.14 16.13
C LEU A 490 11.00 -21.57 16.34
N PRO A 491 9.68 -21.82 16.36
CA PRO A 491 9.13 -23.12 16.74
C PRO A 491 9.47 -24.22 15.72
N GLU A 492 9.67 -25.45 16.21
CA GLU A 492 9.94 -26.64 15.37
C GLU A 492 8.79 -26.97 14.40
N SER A 493 7.57 -26.50 14.68
CA SER A 493 6.43 -26.64 13.75
C SER A 493 6.63 -25.90 12.43
N ILE A 494 7.60 -24.97 12.32
CA ILE A 494 7.95 -24.33 11.04
C ILE A 494 8.24 -25.38 9.97
N GLY A 495 8.87 -26.50 10.34
CA GLY A 495 9.18 -27.59 9.43
C GLY A 495 7.95 -28.29 8.84
N GLU A 496 6.75 -28.11 9.41
CA GLU A 496 5.50 -28.65 8.87
C GLU A 496 5.02 -27.88 7.62
N LEU A 497 5.48 -26.65 7.41
CA LEU A 497 5.09 -25.78 6.30
C LEU A 497 5.78 -26.16 4.98
N LYS A 498 5.55 -27.37 4.48
CA LYS A 498 6.28 -27.91 3.32
C LYS A 498 6.14 -27.09 2.03
N HIS A 499 5.12 -26.23 1.93
CA HIS A 499 4.91 -25.35 0.78
C HIS A 499 5.51 -23.95 0.94
N LEU A 500 6.15 -23.66 2.07
CA LEU A 500 6.76 -22.37 2.35
C LEU A 500 7.85 -22.05 1.33
N ARG A 501 7.82 -20.83 0.82
CA ARG A 501 8.71 -20.28 -0.21
C ARG A 501 9.38 -18.99 0.25
N TYR A 502 8.73 -18.22 1.11
CA TYR A 502 9.24 -16.97 1.67
C TYR A 502 9.12 -17.01 3.19
N LEU A 503 10.24 -16.80 3.87
CA LEU A 503 10.31 -16.62 5.32
C LEU A 503 11.08 -15.34 5.64
N ASN A 504 10.42 -14.36 6.25
CA ASN A 504 11.05 -13.13 6.73
C ASN A 504 11.04 -13.07 8.26
N LEU A 505 12.22 -12.96 8.84
CA LEU A 505 12.48 -12.86 10.28
C LEU A 505 13.24 -11.57 10.67
N ILE A 506 13.44 -10.62 9.75
CA ILE A 506 14.32 -9.44 9.94
C ILE A 506 13.99 -8.66 11.21
N ARG A 507 12.71 -8.48 11.51
CA ARG A 507 12.24 -7.65 12.64
C ARG A 507 11.82 -8.49 13.84
N THR A 508 12.43 -9.65 14.06
CA THR A 508 12.09 -10.56 15.16
C THR A 508 13.19 -10.64 16.20
N LEU A 509 12.87 -11.23 17.37
CA LEU A 509 13.85 -11.53 18.41
C LEU A 509 14.49 -12.93 18.29
N VAL A 510 14.28 -13.62 17.17
CA VAL A 510 14.77 -14.98 16.97
C VAL A 510 16.29 -14.98 16.90
N SER A 511 16.95 -15.73 17.77
CA SER A 511 18.40 -16.00 17.66
C SER A 511 18.71 -17.47 17.37
N GLU A 512 17.75 -18.38 17.62
CA GLU A 512 17.92 -19.82 17.38
C GLU A 512 16.94 -20.31 16.31
N LEU A 513 17.50 -20.88 15.24
CA LEU A 513 16.73 -21.50 14.15
C LEU A 513 16.61 -23.03 14.37
N PRO A 514 15.40 -23.60 14.29
CA PRO A 514 15.17 -25.02 14.49
C PRO A 514 15.77 -25.85 13.35
N ARG A 515 16.20 -27.09 13.65
CA ARG A 515 16.74 -28.00 12.63
C ARG A 515 15.69 -28.38 11.59
N SER A 516 14.41 -28.35 11.95
CA SER A 516 13.30 -28.61 11.03
C SER A 516 13.16 -27.57 9.92
N LEU A 517 13.72 -26.36 10.06
CA LEU A 517 13.77 -25.36 8.99
C LEU A 517 14.49 -25.91 7.75
N CYS A 518 15.52 -26.74 7.92
CA CYS A 518 16.25 -27.39 6.82
C CYS A 518 15.40 -28.40 6.03
N THR A 519 14.17 -28.69 6.47
CA THR A 519 13.23 -29.58 5.78
C THR A 519 12.29 -28.84 4.82
N LEU A 520 12.43 -27.52 4.70
CA LEU A 520 11.63 -26.65 3.82
C LEU A 520 12.21 -26.62 2.39
N TYR A 521 12.19 -27.76 1.71
CA TYR A 521 12.78 -27.92 0.37
C TYR A 521 12.18 -27.03 -0.74
N HIS A 522 11.07 -26.35 -0.46
CA HIS A 522 10.44 -25.36 -1.34
C HIS A 522 10.83 -23.91 -1.03
N LEU A 523 11.58 -23.66 0.06
CA LEU A 523 11.97 -22.32 0.46
C LEU A 523 12.84 -21.70 -0.63
N GLN A 524 12.48 -20.48 -1.02
CA GLN A 524 13.13 -19.70 -2.08
C GLN A 524 13.82 -18.45 -1.53
N LEU A 525 13.24 -17.85 -0.48
CA LEU A 525 13.78 -16.66 0.18
C LEU A 525 13.76 -16.86 1.69
N LEU A 526 14.90 -16.57 2.33
CA LEU A 526 15.08 -16.57 3.77
C LEU A 526 15.75 -15.26 4.19
N TRP A 527 15.02 -14.44 4.93
CA TRP A 527 15.55 -13.21 5.53
C TRP A 527 15.71 -13.38 7.03
N LEU A 528 16.91 -13.11 7.53
CA LEU A 528 17.30 -13.27 8.93
C LEU A 528 17.52 -11.91 9.59
N ASN A 529 17.30 -11.86 10.90
CA ASN A 529 17.71 -10.72 11.72
C ASN A 529 19.20 -10.85 12.12
N HIS A 530 19.75 -9.80 12.74
CA HIS A 530 21.14 -9.71 13.18
C HIS A 530 21.48 -10.58 14.41
N MET A 531 20.49 -11.10 15.13
CA MET A 531 20.70 -11.93 16.33
C MET A 531 20.84 -13.42 16.01
N VAL A 532 20.59 -13.84 14.76
CA VAL A 532 20.85 -15.22 14.33
C VAL A 532 22.35 -15.37 14.06
N GLU A 533 23.08 -15.87 15.05
CA GLU A 533 24.53 -16.09 14.94
C GLU A 533 24.89 -17.38 14.20
N ASN A 534 24.06 -18.42 14.35
CA ASN A 534 24.34 -19.75 13.82
C ASN A 534 23.22 -20.25 12.92
N LEU A 535 23.60 -20.64 11.69
CA LEU A 535 22.70 -21.33 10.76
C LEU A 535 22.71 -22.83 11.06
N PRO A 536 21.57 -23.52 10.92
CA PRO A 536 21.50 -24.96 11.16
C PRO A 536 22.34 -25.74 10.13
N ASP A 537 23.07 -26.77 10.60
CA ASP A 537 24.08 -27.54 9.84
C ASP A 537 23.63 -28.09 8.47
N LYS A 538 22.32 -28.21 8.26
CA LYS A 538 21.70 -28.80 7.07
C LYS A 538 21.02 -27.76 6.16
N LEU A 539 21.37 -26.48 6.27
CA LEU A 539 20.80 -25.42 5.42
C LEU A 539 21.02 -25.69 3.92
N CYS A 540 22.09 -26.39 3.56
CA CYS A 540 22.37 -26.85 2.20
C CYS A 540 21.26 -27.76 1.60
N ASN A 541 20.37 -28.32 2.42
CA ASN A 541 19.20 -29.06 1.94
C ASN A 541 18.14 -28.19 1.26
N LEU A 542 18.19 -26.87 1.47
CA LEU A 542 17.27 -25.90 0.85
C LEU A 542 17.63 -25.63 -0.61
N ARG A 543 17.54 -26.66 -1.46
CA ARG A 543 17.99 -26.62 -2.87
C ARG A 543 17.28 -25.61 -3.75
N LYS A 544 16.14 -25.07 -3.32
CA LYS A 544 15.38 -24.03 -4.04
C LYS A 544 15.63 -22.63 -3.51
N LEU A 545 16.47 -22.49 -2.47
CA LEU A 545 16.82 -21.20 -1.90
C LEU A 545 17.62 -20.41 -2.93
N ARG A 546 17.13 -19.20 -3.22
CA ARG A 546 17.73 -18.27 -4.18
C ARG A 546 18.28 -17.04 -3.48
N HIS A 547 17.61 -16.63 -2.40
CA HIS A 547 17.99 -15.48 -1.59
C HIS A 547 18.13 -15.90 -0.13
N LEU A 548 19.32 -15.70 0.41
CA LEU A 548 19.62 -15.75 1.83
C LEU A 548 20.23 -14.41 2.20
N GLY A 549 19.53 -13.64 3.01
CA GLY A 549 20.05 -12.36 3.49
C GLY A 549 19.86 -12.21 4.99
N ALA A 550 20.79 -11.50 5.60
CA ALA A 550 20.69 -11.07 6.98
C ALA A 550 20.73 -9.54 6.99
N TYR A 551 19.79 -8.92 7.68
CA TYR A 551 19.85 -7.49 7.92
C TYR A 551 20.74 -7.27 9.14
N SER A 552 21.95 -6.74 8.93
CA SER A 552 22.78 -6.30 10.04
C SER A 552 22.16 -5.00 10.59
N SER A 553 22.01 -4.91 11.91
CA SER A 553 21.77 -3.62 12.58
C SER A 553 23.01 -2.72 12.55
N TYR A 554 24.10 -3.16 11.91
CA TYR A 554 25.43 -2.54 11.95
C TYR A 554 25.79 -1.71 10.72
N THR A 555 24.86 -1.41 9.80
CA THR A 555 25.15 -0.47 8.70
C THR A 555 24.91 1.00 9.05
N HIS A 556 24.90 1.37 10.34
CA HIS A 556 25.04 2.77 10.77
C HIS A 556 26.09 2.97 11.88
N ASP A 557 26.92 1.96 12.17
CA ASP A 557 28.11 2.18 12.99
C ASP A 557 29.30 2.59 12.11
N PHE A 558 29.92 3.69 12.52
CA PHE A 558 31.13 4.38 12.02
C PHE A 558 30.91 5.31 10.82
N VAL A 559 31.31 6.59 10.86
CA VAL A 559 32.62 7.12 11.28
C VAL A 559 32.45 8.52 11.91
N SER A 560 33.13 8.75 13.05
CA SER A 560 33.50 10.08 13.58
C SER A 560 34.55 10.75 12.71
#